data_AF-A0A1Q5S477-F1
#
_entry.id   AF-A0A1Q5S477-F1
#
_cell.length_a   1.000
_cell.length_b   1.000
_cell.length_c   1.000
_cell.angle_alpha   90.00
_cell.angle_beta   90.00
_cell.angle_gamma   90.00
#
_symmetry.space_group_name_H-M   'P 1'
#
loop_
_entity.id
_entity.type
_entity.pdbx_description
1 polymer ?
#
loop_
_entity_poly.entity_id
_entity_poly.type
_entity_poly.pdbx_seq_one_letter_code
_entity_poly.pdbx_strand_id
1 'polypeptide(L)'
;MAGIGSAQATRTPDMSDASGGTVSVPIDTRSQTSAMDSAVHPVQLPKGASAISETHGDWIVKCQLDGGARLCTLSQTQTSKETNQQVFAIELLPRNGKAEGLEQTRFSTCTAQGCLLPVSFPTVVTDTMSKAKTLTVAAQNINTGQAVVFNVPLSGFAAALERTIQLGS
;
A
#
# COMPACT_ATOMS: atom_id res chain seq x y z
N MET A 1 -87.80 -23.99 -1.94
CA MET A 1 -87.50 -22.56 -2.16
C MET A 1 -86.19 -22.51 -2.94
N ALA A 2 -86.23 -22.38 -4.27
CA ALA A 2 -86.14 -21.12 -5.03
C ALA A 2 -84.88 -20.33 -4.63
N GLY A 3 -83.90 -19.99 -5.47
CA GLY A 3 -83.70 -20.06 -6.92
C GLY A 3 -82.66 -18.97 -7.29
N ILE A 4 -81.83 -19.24 -8.32
CA ILE A 4 -81.38 -18.33 -9.43
C ILE A 4 -81.15 -16.82 -9.15
N GLY A 5 -80.07 -16.15 -9.60
CA GLY A 5 -79.03 -16.49 -10.57
C GLY A 5 -78.23 -15.25 -11.04
N SER A 6 -77.27 -15.52 -11.95
CA SER A 6 -76.73 -14.65 -13.04
C SER A 6 -75.88 -13.41 -12.67
N ALA A 7 -74.84 -12.96 -13.40
CA ALA A 7 -74.25 -13.27 -14.72
C ALA A 7 -72.74 -12.81 -14.70
N GLN A 8 -71.76 -13.52 -15.26
CA GLN A 8 -71.18 -13.45 -16.63
C GLN A 8 -70.70 -12.04 -17.09
N ALA A 9 -69.75 -11.81 -18.00
CA ALA A 9 -68.60 -12.50 -18.60
C ALA A 9 -68.14 -11.56 -19.77
N THR A 10 -66.83 -11.42 -19.97
CA THR A 10 -66.11 -11.44 -21.28
C THR A 10 -66.51 -10.52 -22.47
N ARG A 11 -65.49 -9.91 -23.12
CA ARG A 11 -65.23 -9.82 -24.59
C ARG A 11 -64.01 -8.87 -24.80
N THR A 12 -62.83 -9.23 -25.35
CA THR A 12 -62.40 -9.64 -26.73
C THR A 12 -62.98 -8.78 -27.85
N PRO A 13 -62.20 -8.39 -28.90
CA PRO A 13 -61.73 -9.27 -30.02
C PRO A 13 -60.32 -8.87 -30.55
N ASP A 14 -59.68 -9.36 -31.62
CA ASP A 14 -59.63 -10.56 -32.47
C ASP A 14 -58.84 -10.19 -33.76
N MET A 15 -58.13 -11.16 -34.40
CA MET A 15 -57.63 -11.19 -35.81
C MET A 15 -56.54 -10.15 -36.27
N SER A 16 -55.65 -10.37 -37.25
CA SER A 16 -55.32 -11.45 -38.19
C SER A 16 -53.96 -11.16 -38.89
N ASP A 17 -53.38 -12.23 -39.46
CA ASP A 17 -52.34 -12.39 -40.51
C ASP A 17 -51.77 -11.19 -41.29
N ALA A 18 -50.46 -11.24 -41.60
CA ALA A 18 -49.94 -11.06 -42.96
C ALA A 18 -48.47 -11.50 -43.12
N SER A 19 -48.17 -11.97 -44.33
CA SER A 19 -47.01 -12.72 -44.79
C SER A 19 -45.79 -11.89 -45.23
N GLY A 20 -44.63 -12.55 -45.31
CA GLY A 20 -43.72 -12.47 -46.47
C GLY A 20 -42.48 -11.56 -46.39
N GLY A 21 -41.35 -12.07 -46.90
CA GLY A 21 -40.30 -11.23 -47.50
C GLY A 21 -38.88 -11.42 -46.97
N THR A 22 -38.07 -12.14 -47.74
CA THR A 22 -36.60 -12.30 -47.70
C THR A 22 -35.83 -10.97 -47.64
N VAL A 23 -34.60 -10.96 -47.10
CA VAL A 23 -33.36 -10.47 -47.75
C VAL A 23 -32.20 -10.42 -46.74
N SER A 24 -31.11 -11.11 -47.08
CA SER A 24 -29.82 -11.13 -46.39
C SER A 24 -28.94 -9.96 -46.83
N VAL A 25 -28.28 -9.23 -45.91
CA VAL A 25 -27.00 -8.52 -46.19
C VAL A 25 -26.27 -8.16 -44.87
N PRO A 26 -24.94 -7.89 -44.91
CA PRO A 26 -23.91 -8.67 -44.24
C PRO A 26 -23.54 -8.18 -42.83
N ILE A 27 -22.82 -9.04 -42.12
CA ILE A 27 -22.04 -8.69 -40.92
C ILE A 27 -20.97 -7.68 -41.34
N ASP A 28 -21.19 -6.41 -41.01
CA ASP A 28 -20.10 -5.44 -40.87
C ASP A 28 -19.90 -5.22 -39.38
N THR A 29 -18.84 -5.83 -38.83
CA THR A 29 -18.39 -5.65 -37.45
C THR A 29 -17.85 -4.23 -37.30
N ARG A 30 -18.75 -3.25 -37.18
CA ARG A 30 -18.41 -1.92 -36.72
C ARG A 30 -18.53 -1.88 -35.20
N SER A 31 -17.52 -2.45 -34.54
CA SER A 31 -17.21 -2.10 -33.15
C SER A 31 -16.86 -0.63 -33.09
N GLN A 32 -17.85 0.22 -32.84
CA GLN A 32 -17.63 1.53 -32.27
C GLN A 32 -18.47 1.64 -31.01
N THR A 33 -17.82 1.42 -29.86
CA THR A 33 -18.20 2.10 -28.63
C THR A 33 -16.91 2.63 -28.02
N SER A 34 -16.73 3.93 -28.25
CA SER A 34 -16.04 4.90 -27.42
C SER A 34 -14.72 4.48 -26.81
N ALA A 35 -13.63 4.79 -27.53
CA ALA A 35 -12.39 5.16 -26.88
C ALA A 35 -12.67 6.38 -25.99
N MET A 36 -12.87 6.15 -24.69
CA MET A 36 -12.54 7.17 -23.71
C MET A 36 -11.03 7.22 -23.62
N ASP A 37 -10.48 8.24 -24.25
CA ASP A 37 -9.12 8.72 -24.09
C ASP A 37 -8.92 9.11 -22.62
N SER A 38 -8.50 8.14 -21.81
CA SER A 38 -7.82 8.41 -20.54
C SER A 38 -6.34 8.16 -20.80
N ALA A 39 -5.67 9.15 -21.37
CA ALA A 39 -4.23 9.24 -21.31
C ALA A 39 -3.81 9.41 -19.84
N VAL A 40 -3.68 8.28 -19.13
CA VAL A 40 -2.90 8.20 -17.90
C VAL A 40 -1.46 8.42 -18.34
N HIS A 41 -0.98 9.64 -18.22
CA HIS A 41 0.42 9.96 -18.43
C HIS A 41 1.19 9.41 -17.22
N PRO A 42 2.03 8.36 -17.38
CA PRO A 42 2.95 8.01 -16.31
C PRO A 42 3.88 9.21 -16.12
N VAL A 43 3.90 9.76 -14.90
CA VAL A 43 4.88 10.78 -14.51
C VAL A 43 6.25 10.10 -14.49
N GLN A 44 6.93 10.19 -15.62
CA GLN A 44 8.18 9.49 -15.93
C GLN A 44 9.36 10.33 -15.44
N LEU A 45 9.94 9.96 -14.28
CA LEU A 45 11.23 10.51 -13.83
C LEU A 45 12.40 9.98 -14.69
N PRO A 46 13.58 10.62 -14.67
CA PRO A 46 14.68 10.29 -15.57
C PRO A 46 15.05 8.79 -15.50
N LYS A 47 14.92 8.10 -16.63
CA LYS A 47 15.04 6.63 -16.85
C LYS A 47 13.77 5.77 -16.63
N GLY A 48 12.59 6.32 -16.38
CA GLY A 48 11.34 5.55 -16.40
C GLY A 48 11.13 4.54 -15.27
N ALA A 49 11.85 4.69 -14.15
CA ALA A 49 11.62 3.89 -12.95
C ALA A 49 10.63 4.62 -12.02
N SER A 50 9.51 3.98 -11.70
CA SER A 50 8.53 4.43 -10.69
C SER A 50 8.98 4.18 -9.24
N ALA A 51 10.19 3.61 -9.06
CA ALA A 51 10.78 3.27 -7.77
C ALA A 51 12.31 3.43 -7.81
N ILE A 52 12.88 3.91 -6.70
CA ILE A 52 14.32 3.99 -6.45
C ILE A 52 14.63 3.15 -5.22
N SER A 53 15.74 2.40 -5.25
CA SER A 53 16.27 1.66 -4.10
C SER A 53 17.78 1.87 -4.07
N GLU A 54 18.27 2.53 -3.03
CA GLU A 54 19.69 2.86 -2.84
C GLU A 54 20.18 2.28 -1.52
N THR A 55 21.35 1.66 -1.53
CA THR A 55 21.99 1.11 -0.32
C THR A 55 23.08 2.03 0.17
N HIS A 56 23.07 2.31 1.46
CA HIS A 56 23.98 3.21 2.17
C HIS A 56 24.45 2.51 3.45
N GLY A 57 25.57 1.78 3.35
CA GLY A 57 26.02 0.93 4.46
C GLY A 57 25.00 -0.16 4.78
N ASP A 58 24.49 -0.18 6.00
CA ASP A 58 23.48 -1.14 6.48
C ASP A 58 22.03 -0.71 6.20
N TRP A 59 21.85 0.49 5.63
CA TRP A 59 20.56 1.12 5.45
C TRP A 59 20.16 1.20 3.98
N ILE A 60 18.87 1.03 3.71
CA ILE A 60 18.30 1.09 2.36
C ILE A 60 17.29 2.23 2.30
N VAL A 61 17.52 3.15 1.38
CA VAL A 61 16.57 4.20 1.00
C VAL A 61 15.71 3.66 -0.14
N LYS A 62 14.40 3.58 0.06
CA LYS A 62 13.44 3.27 -1.00
C LYS A 62 12.58 4.48 -1.25
N CYS A 63 12.30 4.81 -2.51
CA CYS A 63 11.34 5.84 -2.86
C CYS A 63 10.40 5.35 -3.94
N GLN A 64 9.12 5.62 -3.82
CA GLN A 64 8.11 5.27 -4.83
C GLN A 64 7.13 6.42 -5.02
N LEU A 65 6.57 6.53 -6.23
CA LEU A 65 5.43 7.41 -6.49
C LEU A 65 4.16 6.74 -5.97
N ASP A 66 3.50 7.37 -4.99
CA ASP A 66 2.23 6.94 -4.43
C ASP A 66 1.25 8.12 -4.48
N GLY A 67 0.13 7.96 -5.21
CA GLY A 67 -0.89 9.01 -5.35
C GLY A 67 -0.40 10.35 -5.92
N GLY A 68 0.71 10.36 -6.66
CA GLY A 68 1.34 11.58 -7.18
C GLY A 68 2.32 12.27 -6.20
N ALA A 69 2.43 11.76 -4.97
CA ALA A 69 3.48 12.13 -4.03
C ALA A 69 4.62 11.10 -4.06
N ARG A 70 5.83 11.54 -3.75
CA ARG A 70 6.98 10.64 -3.64
C ARG A 70 7.17 10.21 -2.19
N LEU A 71 6.88 8.96 -1.89
CA LEU A 71 7.05 8.38 -0.56
C LEU A 71 8.42 7.73 -0.46
N CYS A 72 9.27 8.22 0.43
CA CYS A 72 10.59 7.66 0.69
C CYS A 72 10.69 7.04 2.08
N THR A 73 11.28 5.84 2.17
CA THR A 73 11.46 5.09 3.41
C THR A 73 12.93 4.79 3.70
N LEU A 74 13.24 5.02 4.97
CA LEU A 74 14.37 4.68 5.80
C LEU A 74 14.41 3.23 6.32
N SER A 75 14.96 2.21 5.65
CA SER A 75 14.82 0.81 6.12
C SER A 75 16.11 0.08 6.52
N GLN A 76 16.00 -0.79 7.54
CA GLN A 76 17.01 -1.76 7.98
C GLN A 76 16.32 -3.06 8.38
N THR A 77 16.93 -4.21 8.07
CA THR A 77 16.43 -5.53 8.46
C THR A 77 17.54 -6.39 9.05
N GLN A 78 17.18 -7.28 9.98
CA GLN A 78 18.07 -8.29 10.56
C GLN A 78 17.44 -9.66 10.42
N THR A 79 18.23 -10.64 9.96
CA THR A 79 17.83 -12.04 9.88
C THR A 79 18.54 -12.89 10.93
N SER A 80 17.88 -13.96 11.36
CA SER A 80 18.51 -15.01 12.15
C SER A 80 19.60 -15.67 11.31
N LYS A 81 20.79 -15.85 11.88
CA LYS A 81 21.88 -16.58 11.22
C LYS A 81 21.58 -18.07 11.02
N GLU A 82 20.67 -18.63 11.82
CA GLU A 82 20.35 -20.06 11.81
C GLU A 82 19.28 -20.38 10.77
N THR A 83 18.19 -19.60 10.75
CA THR A 83 17.01 -19.88 9.92
C THR A 83 16.89 -18.97 8.70
N ASN A 84 17.75 -17.95 8.61
CA ASN A 84 17.65 -16.86 7.63
C ASN A 84 16.28 -16.14 7.63
N GLN A 85 15.52 -16.27 8.71
CA GLN A 85 14.24 -15.60 8.89
C GLN A 85 14.47 -14.18 9.43
N GLN A 86 13.70 -13.20 8.97
CA GLN A 86 13.72 -11.85 9.54
C GLN A 86 13.30 -11.89 11.01
N VAL A 87 14.14 -11.34 11.89
CA VAL A 87 13.89 -11.26 13.35
C VAL A 87 13.65 -9.83 13.82
N PHE A 88 14.09 -8.84 13.04
CA PHE A 88 13.91 -7.43 13.35
C PHE A 88 13.92 -6.60 12.06
N ALA A 89 13.12 -5.54 12.03
CA ALA A 89 13.13 -4.56 10.96
C ALA A 89 12.75 -3.19 11.52
N ILE A 90 13.39 -2.15 10.99
CA ILE A 90 12.98 -0.76 11.16
C ILE A 90 12.65 -0.20 9.79
N GLU A 91 11.53 0.51 9.72
CA GLU A 91 11.19 1.37 8.58
C GLU A 91 10.82 2.75 9.11
N LEU A 92 11.54 3.77 8.66
CA LEU A 92 11.37 5.16 9.04
C LEU A 92 10.84 5.95 7.87
N LEU A 93 9.82 6.75 8.13
CA LEU A 93 9.27 7.70 7.18
C LEU A 93 9.66 9.09 7.67
N PRO A 94 10.42 9.89 6.90
CA PRO A 94 10.65 11.27 7.26
C PRO A 94 9.30 11.98 7.33
N ARG A 95 8.98 12.59 8.47
CA ARG A 95 7.83 13.50 8.56
C ARG A 95 8.33 14.92 8.56
N ASN A 96 7.69 15.75 7.74
CA ASN A 96 7.87 17.19 7.78
C ASN A 96 7.13 17.73 9.01
N GLY A 97 7.85 17.92 10.12
CA GLY A 97 7.28 18.41 11.38
C GLY A 97 8.15 18.08 12.59
N LYS A 98 7.91 18.76 13.72
CA LYS A 98 8.59 18.43 14.98
C LYS A 98 7.97 17.15 15.55
N ALA A 99 8.73 16.07 15.62
CA ALA A 99 8.35 14.91 16.43
C ALA A 99 8.51 15.30 17.91
N GLU A 100 7.40 15.49 18.61
CA GLU A 100 7.38 15.80 20.03
C GLU A 100 7.50 14.50 20.83
N GLY A 101 8.75 14.11 21.14
CA GLY A 101 9.07 12.94 21.96
C GLY A 101 9.07 11.60 21.21
N LEU A 102 9.54 10.56 21.91
CA LEU A 102 9.37 9.15 21.52
C LEU A 102 7.93 8.74 21.81
N GLU A 103 6.98 9.35 21.12
CA GLU A 103 5.56 9.10 21.33
C GLU A 103 5.17 7.82 20.58
N GLN A 104 5.50 6.67 21.18
CA GLN A 104 4.85 5.35 21.06
C GLN A 104 5.84 4.25 21.48
N THR A 105 5.56 3.61 22.61
CA THR A 105 6.38 2.55 23.24
C THR A 105 5.62 1.24 23.40
N ARG A 106 4.44 1.10 22.79
CA ARG A 106 3.65 -0.14 22.79
C ARG A 106 3.36 -0.59 21.37
N PHE A 107 3.45 -1.90 21.14
CA PHE A 107 3.05 -2.51 19.87
C PHE A 107 1.61 -2.11 19.55
N SER A 108 1.38 -1.58 18.35
CA SER A 108 0.04 -1.19 17.90
C SER A 108 -0.77 -2.39 17.46
N THR A 109 -0.12 -3.40 16.87
CA THR A 109 -0.74 -4.64 16.40
C THR A 109 0.31 -5.74 16.20
N CYS A 110 -0.12 -6.99 16.17
CA CYS A 110 0.70 -8.13 15.76
C CYS A 110 0.02 -8.88 14.62
N THR A 111 0.80 -9.22 13.60
CA THR A 111 0.39 -10.00 12.44
C THR A 111 1.17 -11.33 12.41
N ALA A 112 0.93 -12.16 11.40
CA ALA A 112 1.70 -13.41 11.21
C ALA A 112 3.21 -13.18 11.01
N GLN A 113 3.60 -11.98 10.60
CA GLN A 113 4.97 -11.59 10.27
C GLN A 113 5.71 -10.95 11.46
N GLY A 114 4.99 -10.54 12.50
CA GLY A 114 5.58 -9.91 13.69
C GLY A 114 4.68 -8.84 14.31
N CYS A 115 5.19 -8.14 15.31
CA CYS A 115 4.51 -7.03 15.96
C CYS A 115 5.01 -5.69 15.43
N LEU A 116 4.08 -4.81 15.08
CA LEU A 116 4.38 -3.46 14.61
C LEU A 116 4.39 -2.51 15.80
N LEU A 117 5.51 -1.80 15.95
CA LEU A 117 5.66 -0.71 16.90
C LEU A 117 5.84 0.58 16.08
N PRO A 118 4.82 1.44 16.00
CA PRO A 118 5.02 2.75 15.41
C PRO A 118 5.91 3.55 16.37
N VAL A 119 6.93 4.22 15.83
CA VAL A 119 7.86 5.05 16.61
C VAL A 119 8.02 6.39 15.90
N SER A 120 8.08 7.45 16.70
CA SER A 120 8.45 8.79 16.23
C SER A 120 9.77 9.18 16.87
N PHE A 121 10.76 9.53 16.05
CA PHE A 121 12.07 9.97 16.56
C PHE A 121 12.16 11.50 16.48
N PRO A 122 12.37 12.19 17.62
CA PRO A 122 12.69 13.62 17.59
C PRO A 122 14.04 13.84 16.90
N THR A 123 14.26 15.04 16.37
CA THR A 123 15.49 15.42 15.67
C THR A 123 16.75 15.16 16.50
N VAL A 124 16.71 15.40 17.81
CA VAL A 124 17.83 15.10 18.71
C VAL A 124 18.22 13.61 18.71
N VAL A 125 17.25 12.70 18.58
CA VAL A 125 17.51 11.26 18.51
C VAL A 125 18.08 10.91 17.14
N THR A 126 17.52 11.43 16.05
CA THR A 126 18.06 11.17 14.70
C THR A 126 19.46 11.77 14.51
N ASP A 127 19.76 12.91 15.13
CA ASP A 127 21.09 13.52 15.13
C ASP A 127 22.10 12.69 15.93
N THR A 128 21.64 12.08 17.03
CA THR A 128 22.46 11.16 17.82
C THR A 128 22.73 9.88 17.04
N MET A 129 21.71 9.31 16.40
CA MET A 129 21.85 8.12 15.54
C MET A 129 22.83 8.38 14.39
N SER A 130 22.79 9.56 13.77
CA SER A 130 23.72 9.95 12.69
C SER A 130 25.20 9.95 13.11
N LYS A 131 25.48 10.03 14.41
CA LYS A 131 26.85 10.06 14.96
C LYS A 131 27.23 8.76 15.69
N ALA A 132 26.26 7.90 15.96
CA ALA A 132 26.45 6.65 16.68
C ALA A 132 26.79 5.50 15.72
N LYS A 133 27.29 4.39 16.28
CA LYS A 133 27.60 3.16 15.52
C LYS A 133 26.48 2.13 15.58
N THR A 134 25.70 2.15 16.66
CA THR A 134 24.69 1.14 16.94
C THR A 134 23.52 1.78 17.68
N LEU A 135 22.30 1.47 17.26
CA LEU A 135 21.07 1.70 18.01
C LEU A 135 20.71 0.39 18.72
N THR A 136 20.61 0.42 20.03
CA THR A 136 20.19 -0.73 20.83
C THR A 136 18.69 -0.66 21.08
N VAL A 137 17.99 -1.70 20.65
CA VAL A 137 16.55 -1.85 20.89
C VAL A 137 16.35 -3.03 21.82
N ALA A 138 15.80 -2.77 23.01
CA ALA A 138 15.42 -3.82 23.95
C ALA A 138 13.91 -4.01 23.93
N ALA A 139 13.46 -5.23 23.62
CA ALA A 139 12.08 -5.65 23.75
C ALA A 139 11.96 -6.67 24.89
N GLN A 140 10.79 -6.81 25.50
CA GLN A 140 10.54 -7.89 26.46
C GLN A 140 9.80 -9.03 25.78
N ASN A 141 10.26 -10.25 26.00
CA ASN A 141 9.51 -11.44 25.68
C ASN A 141 8.29 -11.52 26.61
N ILE A 142 7.08 -11.54 26.06
CA ILE A 142 5.85 -11.52 26.87
C ILE A 142 5.64 -12.78 27.71
N ASN A 143 6.20 -13.91 27.29
CA ASN A 143 6.04 -15.20 27.97
C ASN A 143 7.04 -15.36 29.10
N THR A 144 8.29 -14.91 28.90
CA THR A 144 9.38 -15.12 29.87
C THR A 144 9.75 -13.86 30.66
N GLY A 145 9.27 -12.69 30.25
CA GLY A 145 9.68 -11.39 30.80
C GLY A 145 11.13 -11.00 30.49
N GLN A 146 11.88 -11.83 29.76
CA GLN A 146 13.30 -11.59 29.47
C GLN A 146 13.48 -10.52 28.39
N ALA A 147 14.51 -9.69 28.55
CA ALA A 147 14.88 -8.72 27.54
C ALA A 147 15.52 -9.41 26.33
N VAL A 148 14.97 -9.16 25.15
CA VAL A 148 15.55 -9.48 23.85
C VAL A 148 16.16 -8.20 23.30
N VAL A 149 17.47 -8.22 23.05
CA VAL A 149 18.23 -7.05 22.62
C VAL A 149 18.61 -7.17 21.15
N PHE A 150 18.22 -6.19 20.35
CA PHE A 150 18.58 -6.04 18.94
C PHE A 150 19.60 -4.91 18.80
N ASN A 151 20.76 -5.23 18.22
CA ASN A 151 21.81 -4.27 17.95
C ASN A 151 21.73 -3.85 16.49
N VAL A 152 21.11 -2.72 16.22
CA VAL A 152 20.89 -2.16 14.89
C VAL A 152 22.14 -1.37 14.48
N PRO A 153 22.93 -1.81 13.50
CA PRO A 153 24.07 -1.04 13.04
C PRO A 153 23.61 0.27 12.36
N LEU A 154 24.38 1.33 12.57
CA LEU A 154 24.10 2.67 12.05
C LEU A 154 25.09 3.09 10.95
N SER A 155 25.86 2.14 10.40
CA SER A 155 26.74 2.44 9.27
C SER A 155 25.91 2.92 8.08
N GLY A 156 26.20 4.14 7.61
CA GLY A 156 25.49 4.76 6.50
C GLY A 156 24.15 5.40 6.86
N PHE A 157 23.67 5.32 8.11
CA PHE A 157 22.38 5.91 8.52
C PHE A 157 22.30 7.41 8.20
N ALA A 158 23.33 8.19 8.52
CA ALA A 158 23.34 9.64 8.30
C ALA A 158 23.18 10.01 6.81
N ALA A 159 24.00 9.40 5.95
CA ALA A 159 23.95 9.62 4.50
C ALA A 159 22.60 9.18 3.91
N ALA A 160 22.08 8.06 4.38
CA ALA A 160 20.80 7.53 3.95
C ALA A 160 19.62 8.42 4.39
N LEU A 161 19.63 8.95 5.61
CA LEU A 161 18.62 9.90 6.10
C LEU A 161 18.62 11.19 5.27
N GLU A 162 19.79 11.78 5.04
CA GLU A 162 19.93 12.96 4.20
C GLU A 162 19.40 12.70 2.79
N ARG A 163 19.76 11.55 2.21
CA ARG A 163 19.29 11.14 0.90
C ARG A 163 17.76 10.97 0.86
N THR A 164 17.18 10.39 1.91
CA THR A 164 15.72 10.22 2.00
C THR A 164 15.02 11.59 2.02
N ILE A 165 15.56 12.58 2.73
CA ILE A 165 15.04 13.95 2.75
C ILE A 165 15.15 14.61 1.38
N GLN A 166 16.31 14.51 0.71
CA GLN A 166 16.53 15.06 -0.64
C GLN A 166 15.60 14.46 -1.69
N LEU A 167 15.17 13.21 -1.51
CA LEU A 167 14.32 12.51 -2.47
C LEU A 167 12.82 12.62 -2.15
N GLY A 168 12.45 12.95 -0.91
CA GLY A 168 11.06 13.07 -0.46
C GLY A 168 10.47 14.48 -0.56
N SER A 169 11.28 15.49 -0.92
CA SER A 169 10.86 16.87 -1.17
C SER A 169 10.35 17.09 -2.59
#